data_AF-A0A7W7D614-F1
#
_entry.id   AF-A0A7W7D614-F1
#
_cell.length_a   1.000
_cell.length_b   1.000
_cell.length_c   1.000
_cell.angle_alpha   90.00
_cell.angle_beta   90.00
_cell.angle_gamma   90.00
#
_symmetry.space_group_name_H-M   'P 1'
#
loop_
_entity.id
_entity.type
_entity.pdbx_description
1 polymer ?
#
loop_
_entity_poly.entity_id
_entity_poly.type
_entity_poly.pdbx_seq_one_letter_code
_entity_poly.pdbx_strand_id
1 'polypeptide(L)'
;MPVRRGAVRRGGWSGGGGRWLVWTGRVVLWALIVVIVVNGVRAPIERLTESDTPTGTTATPTGSGFPEAAASAFASQFAAAYLNFDGAKPDERADRLKPFLPEGADRQMGWNGFGRLSAGTFQLSDIEVQDAQNAVVTVFAQSGSQRWRLSVPVYTADGKFVVSGQPALLPAGGPAGLPATAEPEHDDTAEAELRPQLESFFKAYAQGDATQLQRYVVTGVTLEGFGNKLTLEELKSVSAPPGGTRREVTAVVVWGVPTTATPSPVPTNPAAQSAGLEQAYRLTVEKQGDNWYIRDIRGATRSTG
;
A
#
# COMPACT_ATOMS: atom_id res chain seq x y z
N MET A 1 62.13 -29.83 59.94
CA MET A 1 62.39 -28.39 59.71
C MET A 1 63.78 -28.27 59.06
N PRO A 2 64.05 -27.38 58.08
CA PRO A 2 63.13 -26.55 57.28
C PRO A 2 63.52 -26.44 55.74
N VAL A 3 62.55 -25.99 54.91
CA VAL A 3 62.58 -25.21 53.61
C VAL A 3 63.52 -25.66 52.43
N ARG A 4 63.19 -25.62 51.12
CA ARG A 4 62.38 -24.70 50.28
C ARG A 4 61.86 -25.36 48.97
N ARG A 5 60.81 -24.73 48.45
CA ARG A 5 59.95 -25.00 47.28
C ARG A 5 60.66 -24.91 45.92
N GLY A 6 60.09 -25.61 44.92
CA GLY A 6 60.30 -25.31 43.50
C GLY A 6 59.60 -26.28 42.56
N ALA A 7 58.26 -26.34 42.54
CA ALA A 7 57.51 -27.05 41.50
C ALA A 7 57.02 -26.04 40.44
N VAL A 8 57.66 -26.06 39.26
CA VAL A 8 57.19 -25.35 38.06
C VAL A 8 56.53 -26.38 37.15
N ARG A 9 55.20 -26.37 37.07
CA ARG A 9 54.44 -27.04 36.00
C ARG A 9 54.10 -26.00 34.92
N ARG A 10 54.80 -26.08 33.78
CA ARG A 10 54.24 -25.73 32.45
C ARG A 10 53.19 -26.81 32.14
N GLY A 11 52.01 -26.58 31.57
CA GLY A 11 51.49 -25.48 30.75
C GLY A 11 50.78 -26.13 29.55
N GLY A 12 49.52 -25.75 29.30
CA GLY A 12 48.69 -26.13 28.14
C GLY A 12 47.57 -27.11 28.49
N TRP A 13 46.31 -26.92 28.12
CA TRP A 13 45.67 -25.97 27.21
C TRP A 13 44.16 -26.03 27.50
N SER A 14 43.51 -24.92 27.83
CA SER A 14 42.04 -24.80 27.75
C SER A 14 41.70 -23.57 26.94
N GLY A 15 41.17 -23.80 25.73
CA GLY A 15 40.62 -22.77 24.86
C GLY A 15 39.32 -22.24 25.45
N GLY A 16 39.32 -20.98 25.85
CA GLY A 16 38.16 -20.26 26.34
C GLY A 16 38.11 -18.85 25.73
N GLY A 17 37.96 -18.76 24.41
CA GLY A 17 37.87 -17.50 23.70
C GLY A 17 36.78 -17.59 22.64
N GLY A 18 35.57 -17.12 22.95
CA GLY A 18 34.48 -17.14 21.96
C GLY A 18 33.15 -16.55 22.39
N ARG A 19 32.96 -16.19 23.67
CA ARG A 19 31.68 -15.62 24.15
C ARG A 19 31.70 -14.12 24.41
N TRP A 20 32.88 -13.48 24.42
CA TRP A 20 32.99 -12.03 24.63
C TRP A 20 32.77 -11.23 23.33
N LEU A 21 33.19 -11.76 22.17
CA LEU A 21 32.99 -11.10 20.88
C LEU A 21 31.50 -10.98 20.47
N VAL A 22 30.64 -11.92 20.89
CA VAL A 22 29.21 -11.88 20.54
C VAL A 22 28.48 -10.78 21.33
N TRP A 23 28.95 -10.47 22.54
CA TRP A 23 28.31 -9.47 23.39
C TRP A 23 28.64 -8.05 22.96
N THR A 24 29.91 -7.76 22.64
CA THR A 24 30.31 -6.49 22.05
C THR A 24 29.73 -6.30 20.64
N GLY A 25 29.66 -7.36 19.83
CA GLY A 25 29.03 -7.30 18.51
C GLY A 25 27.55 -6.93 18.55
N ARG A 26 26.78 -7.43 19.53
CA ARG A 26 25.36 -7.09 19.69
C ARG A 26 25.13 -5.67 20.19
N VAL A 27 25.98 -5.16 21.08
CA VAL A 27 25.87 -3.76 21.55
C VAL A 27 26.18 -2.78 20.42
N VAL A 28 27.18 -3.07 19.58
CA VAL A 28 27.48 -2.28 18.39
C VAL A 28 26.35 -2.39 17.36
N LEU A 29 25.77 -3.58 17.15
CA LEU A 29 24.63 -3.77 16.25
C LEU A 29 23.39 -3.01 16.72
N TRP A 30 23.06 -3.05 18.01
CA TRP A 30 21.94 -2.31 18.57
C TRP A 30 22.18 -0.80 18.54
N ALA A 31 23.41 -0.34 18.82
CA ALA A 31 23.77 1.07 18.66
C ALA A 31 23.66 1.53 17.19
N LEU A 32 24.07 0.69 16.24
CA LEU A 32 23.96 0.96 14.81
C LEU A 32 22.51 0.98 14.32
N ILE A 33 21.65 0.07 14.82
CA ILE A 33 20.21 0.09 14.55
C ILE A 33 19.56 1.35 15.12
N VAL A 34 19.87 1.73 16.36
CA VAL A 34 19.34 2.97 16.97
C VAL A 34 19.82 4.20 16.21
N VAL A 35 21.09 4.25 15.78
CA VAL A 35 21.60 5.35 14.93
C VAL A 35 20.93 5.36 13.55
N ILE A 36 20.64 4.22 12.94
CA ILE A 36 19.90 4.16 11.65
C ILE A 36 18.45 4.58 11.82
N VAL A 37 17.80 4.27 12.95
CA VAL A 37 16.42 4.70 13.22
C VAL A 37 16.35 6.19 13.57
N VAL A 38 17.38 6.73 14.22
CA VAL A 38 17.45 8.16 14.62
C VAL A 38 18.00 9.06 13.50
N ASN A 39 18.92 8.58 12.65
CA ASN A 39 19.47 9.32 11.49
C ASN A 39 18.83 8.94 10.15
N GLY A 40 17.98 7.91 10.09
CA GLY A 40 17.27 7.47 8.87
C GLY A 40 16.19 8.43 8.36
N VAL A 41 16.09 9.64 8.93
CA VAL A 41 15.23 10.73 8.46
C VAL A 41 16.07 11.91 7.93
N ARG A 42 17.30 11.67 7.46
CA ARG A 42 18.04 12.66 6.65
C ARG A 42 18.86 12.02 5.51
N ALA A 43 18.20 11.82 4.37
CA ALA A 43 18.65 12.21 3.01
C ALA A 43 17.85 11.47 1.92
N PRO A 44 17.63 11.99 0.70
CA PRO A 44 17.81 13.38 0.21
C PRO A 44 16.53 13.93 -0.45
N ILE A 45 16.02 15.09 0.02
CA ILE A 45 15.14 15.96 -0.79
C ILE A 45 16.06 16.90 -1.57
N GLU A 46 16.84 16.35 -2.50
CA GLU A 46 17.65 17.13 -3.46
C GLU A 46 17.45 16.64 -4.90
N ARG A 47 16.50 15.72 -5.12
CA ARG A 47 16.11 15.25 -6.46
C ARG A 47 14.75 15.81 -6.93
N LEU A 48 14.38 16.99 -6.40
CA LEU A 48 13.23 17.77 -6.87
C LEU A 48 13.63 19.20 -7.33
N THR A 49 14.92 19.53 -7.34
CA THR A 49 15.43 20.81 -7.86
C THR A 49 16.09 20.71 -9.24
N GLU A 50 16.09 19.55 -9.88
CA GLU A 50 16.51 19.42 -11.28
C GLU A 50 15.49 18.58 -12.05
N SER A 51 14.45 19.25 -12.57
CA SER A 51 13.80 18.94 -13.83
C SER A 51 12.90 20.12 -14.21
N ASP A 52 13.35 20.82 -15.25
CA ASP A 52 12.57 21.48 -16.28
C ASP A 52 11.32 22.25 -15.87
N THR A 53 11.43 23.57 -15.97
CA THR A 53 10.31 24.51 -16.11
C THR A 53 9.25 23.94 -17.07
N PRO A 54 8.07 23.50 -16.58
CA PRO A 54 6.90 23.42 -17.43
C PRO A 54 6.37 24.84 -17.48
N THR A 55 6.41 25.44 -18.67
CA THR A 55 5.66 26.65 -19.01
C THR A 55 4.27 26.56 -18.39
N GLY A 56 4.03 27.42 -17.40
CA GLY A 56 2.78 27.47 -16.68
C GLY A 56 1.65 27.83 -17.62
N THR A 57 0.82 26.85 -17.95
CA THR A 57 -0.58 27.13 -18.23
C THR A 57 -1.18 27.54 -16.89
N THR A 58 -1.36 28.83 -16.67
CA THR A 58 -2.16 29.36 -15.56
C THR A 58 -3.57 28.79 -15.72
N ALA A 59 -3.86 27.71 -15.02
CA ALA A 59 -5.22 27.32 -14.75
C ALA A 59 -5.79 28.39 -13.80
N THR A 60 -6.74 29.15 -14.29
CA THR A 60 -7.53 30.09 -13.50
C THR A 60 -8.10 29.34 -12.28
N PRO A 61 -7.82 29.76 -11.03
CA PRO A 61 -8.36 29.08 -9.87
C PRO A 61 -9.87 29.32 -9.86
N THR A 62 -10.63 28.28 -10.22
CA THR A 62 -12.09 28.28 -10.06
C THR A 62 -12.34 27.71 -8.66
N GLY A 63 -12.04 28.49 -7.63
CA GLY A 63 -12.11 28.07 -6.23
C GLY A 63 -12.05 29.25 -5.28
N SER A 64 -12.46 29.06 -4.04
CA SER A 64 -12.52 30.06 -2.96
C SER A 64 -11.19 30.76 -2.61
N GLY A 65 -10.09 30.38 -3.26
CA GLY A 65 -8.73 30.84 -2.94
C GLY A 65 -8.04 30.06 -1.82
N PHE A 66 -8.74 29.11 -1.20
CA PHE A 66 -8.18 28.29 -0.13
C PHE A 66 -7.14 27.26 -0.66
N PRO A 67 -5.97 27.13 -0.01
CA PRO A 67 -4.90 26.22 -0.43
C PRO A 67 -5.15 24.75 -0.03
N GLU A 68 -6.09 24.08 -0.70
CA GLU A 68 -6.56 22.71 -0.38
C GLU A 68 -5.44 21.66 -0.27
N ALA A 69 -4.51 21.62 -1.22
CA ALA A 69 -3.43 20.62 -1.22
C ALA A 69 -2.51 20.76 0.02
N ALA A 70 -2.17 21.99 0.39
CA ALA A 70 -1.35 22.26 1.56
C ALA A 70 -2.13 21.98 2.86
N ALA A 71 -3.42 22.31 2.90
CA ALA A 71 -4.30 22.00 4.02
C ALA A 71 -4.46 20.48 4.24
N SER A 72 -4.57 19.69 3.16
CA SER A 72 -4.61 18.23 3.22
C SER A 72 -3.35 17.63 3.84
N ALA A 73 -2.17 18.12 3.43
CA ALA A 73 -0.90 17.68 3.97
C ALA A 73 -0.76 18.07 5.46
N PHE A 74 -1.13 19.30 5.80
CA PHE A 74 -1.15 19.78 7.18
C PHE A 74 -2.05 18.92 8.08
N ALA A 75 -3.30 18.67 7.66
CA ALA A 75 -4.26 17.88 8.43
C ALA A 75 -3.82 16.42 8.62
N SER A 76 -3.17 15.83 7.63
CA SER A 76 -2.65 14.46 7.73
C SER A 76 -1.49 14.35 8.73
N GLN A 77 -0.59 15.34 8.77
CA GLN A 77 0.47 15.41 9.77
C GLN A 77 -0.09 15.66 11.18
N PHE A 78 -1.07 16.56 11.31
CA PHE A 78 -1.78 16.78 12.57
C PHE A 78 -2.45 15.50 13.06
N ALA A 79 -3.16 14.76 12.19
CA ALA A 79 -3.82 13.51 12.54
C ALA A 79 -2.84 12.47 13.07
N ALA A 80 -1.64 12.39 12.50
CA ALA A 80 -0.57 11.56 13.01
C ALA A 80 -0.13 11.96 14.42
N ALA A 81 0.01 13.25 14.73
CA ALA A 81 0.33 13.72 16.08
C ALA A 81 -0.83 13.51 17.08
N TYR A 82 -2.07 13.75 16.63
CA TYR A 82 -3.27 13.72 17.47
C TYR A 82 -3.68 12.29 17.87
N LEU A 83 -3.67 11.35 16.93
CA LEU A 83 -4.13 9.95 17.11
C LEU A 83 -3.02 8.97 17.51
N ASN A 84 -1.79 9.44 17.73
CA ASN A 84 -0.70 8.60 18.25
C ASN A 84 -0.26 9.08 19.63
N PHE A 85 -0.90 8.55 20.66
CA PHE A 85 -0.68 8.94 22.06
C PHE A 85 -0.32 7.75 22.93
N ASP A 86 0.46 8.00 23.98
CA ASP A 86 0.90 7.01 24.94
C ASP A 86 0.98 7.66 26.33
N GLY A 87 0.17 7.20 27.28
CA GLY A 87 0.12 7.75 28.63
C GLY A 87 1.45 7.66 29.40
N ALA A 88 2.39 6.82 28.95
CA ALA A 88 3.75 6.79 29.48
C ALA A 88 4.62 7.99 29.02
N LYS A 89 4.21 8.69 27.95
CA LYS A 89 4.99 9.73 27.25
C LYS A 89 4.10 10.93 26.85
N PRO A 90 3.42 11.60 27.80
CA PRO A 90 2.51 12.69 27.47
C PRO A 90 3.19 13.92 26.87
N ASP A 91 4.43 14.21 27.27
CA ASP A 91 5.20 15.35 26.76
C ASP A 91 5.62 15.15 25.29
N GLU A 92 5.97 13.91 24.89
CA GLU A 92 6.30 13.59 23.49
C GLU A 92 5.11 13.85 22.55
N ARG A 93 3.88 13.73 23.04
CA ARG A 93 2.68 14.11 22.28
C ARG A 93 2.51 15.62 22.21
N ALA A 94 2.64 16.32 23.34
CA ALA A 94 2.53 17.78 23.37
C ALA A 94 3.53 18.45 22.41
N ASP A 95 4.77 17.96 22.38
CA ASP A 95 5.81 18.45 21.49
C ASP A 95 5.48 18.21 20.01
N ARG A 96 4.89 17.05 19.68
CA ARG A 96 4.43 16.75 18.32
C ARG A 96 3.22 17.57 17.90
N LEU A 97 2.34 17.95 18.83
CA LEU A 97 1.17 18.77 18.54
C LEU A 97 1.50 20.26 18.41
N LYS A 98 2.52 20.74 19.11
CA LYS A 98 2.92 22.16 19.16
C LYS A 98 2.95 22.88 17.79
N PRO A 99 3.46 22.32 16.69
CA PRO A 99 3.52 23.00 15.40
C PRO A 99 2.15 23.26 14.75
N PHE A 100 1.09 22.59 15.20
CA PHE A 100 -0.24 22.63 14.61
C PHE A 100 -1.21 23.55 15.37
N LEU A 101 -0.84 23.99 16.56
CA LEU A 101 -1.73 24.68 17.48
C LEU A 101 -1.47 26.19 17.50
N PRO A 102 -2.53 27.01 17.64
CA PRO A 102 -2.35 28.43 17.91
C PRO A 102 -1.75 28.64 19.30
N GLU A 103 -1.14 29.81 19.52
CA GLU A 103 -0.62 30.17 20.84
C GLU A 103 -1.72 30.13 21.91
N GLY A 104 -1.40 29.59 23.09
CA GLY A 104 -2.34 29.48 24.20
C GLY A 104 -3.37 28.33 24.09
N ALA A 105 -3.36 27.54 23.02
CA ALA A 105 -4.21 26.36 22.90
C ALA A 105 -3.85 25.26 23.92
N ASP A 106 -4.81 24.37 24.21
CA ASP A 106 -4.55 23.16 24.98
C ASP A 106 -3.56 22.26 24.25
N ARG A 107 -2.37 22.08 24.85
CA ARG A 107 -1.27 21.26 24.29
C ARG A 107 -1.63 19.79 24.14
N GLN A 108 -2.68 19.32 24.81
CA GLN A 108 -3.17 17.95 24.72
C GLN A 108 -4.45 17.81 23.91
N MET A 109 -5.05 18.91 23.43
CA MET A 109 -6.28 18.90 22.63
C MET A 109 -7.35 17.97 23.21
N GLY A 110 -7.61 18.07 24.52
CA GLY A 110 -8.65 17.30 25.22
C GLY A 110 -8.27 15.88 25.68
N TRP A 111 -7.03 15.42 25.47
CA TRP A 111 -6.60 14.12 26.00
C TRP A 111 -6.28 14.21 27.50
N ASN A 112 -6.79 13.24 28.27
CA ASN A 112 -6.61 13.17 29.72
C ASN A 112 -5.24 12.59 30.17
N GLY A 113 -4.35 12.26 29.22
CA GLY A 113 -3.03 11.69 29.51
C GLY A 113 -3.01 10.18 29.76
N PHE A 114 -4.14 9.48 29.64
CA PHE A 114 -4.22 8.03 29.89
C PHE A 114 -4.46 7.22 28.61
N GLY A 115 -4.03 5.95 28.66
CA GLY A 115 -4.21 5.00 27.56
C GLY A 115 -3.20 5.17 26.44
N ARG A 116 -3.40 4.39 25.37
CA ARG A 116 -2.53 4.40 24.18
C ARG A 116 -3.36 4.20 22.93
N LEU A 117 -3.01 4.93 21.88
CA LEU A 117 -3.53 4.74 20.52
C LEU A 117 -2.36 4.83 19.55
N SER A 118 -2.36 3.95 18.55
CA SER A 118 -1.38 3.96 17.46
C SER A 118 -2.11 3.83 16.14
N ALA A 119 -2.45 4.96 15.52
CA ALA A 119 -3.07 5.01 14.22
C ALA A 119 -2.01 5.18 13.11
N GLY A 120 -2.14 4.39 12.05
CA GLY A 120 -1.33 4.47 10.84
C GLY A 120 -2.21 4.70 9.61
N THR A 121 -1.58 5.07 8.49
CA THR A 121 -2.23 5.41 7.22
C THR A 121 -3.23 6.56 7.36
N PHE A 122 -2.77 7.76 7.04
CA PHE A 122 -3.62 8.96 6.99
C PHE A 122 -3.81 9.37 5.54
N GLN A 123 -5.05 9.42 5.09
CA GLN A 123 -5.40 9.73 3.70
C GLN A 123 -6.53 10.74 3.68
N LEU A 124 -6.47 11.68 2.73
CA LEU A 124 -7.55 12.64 2.55
C LEU A 124 -8.86 11.90 2.24
N SER A 125 -9.91 12.24 2.97
CA SER A 125 -11.27 11.80 2.70
C SER A 125 -12.05 12.88 1.99
N ASP A 126 -12.03 14.10 2.52
CA ASP A 126 -12.86 15.20 2.06
C ASP A 126 -12.30 16.56 2.53
N ILE A 127 -12.64 17.64 1.83
CA ILE A 127 -12.35 19.01 2.22
C ILE A 127 -13.61 19.85 2.03
N GLU A 128 -14.15 20.33 3.14
CA GLU A 128 -15.25 21.28 3.12
C GLU A 128 -14.70 22.69 3.30
N VAL A 129 -14.54 23.42 2.18
CA VAL A 129 -14.04 24.79 2.20
C VAL A 129 -15.16 25.75 2.56
N GLN A 130 -14.97 26.52 3.63
CA GLN A 130 -15.94 27.50 4.12
C GLN A 130 -15.70 28.86 3.48
N ASP A 131 -14.43 29.28 3.40
CA ASP A 131 -14.00 30.53 2.77
C ASP A 131 -12.52 30.46 2.35
N ALA A 132 -11.90 31.60 2.00
CA ALA A 132 -10.50 31.68 1.56
C ALA A 132 -9.48 31.27 2.64
N GLN A 133 -9.87 31.24 3.90
CA GLN A 133 -9.00 31.02 5.06
C GLN A 133 -9.42 29.83 5.92
N ASN A 134 -10.68 29.39 5.84
CA ASN A 134 -11.25 28.34 6.69
C ASN A 134 -11.70 27.13 5.87
N ALA A 135 -11.35 25.94 6.36
CA ALA A 135 -11.89 24.69 5.86
C ALA A 135 -11.96 23.63 6.97
N VAL A 136 -12.81 22.62 6.77
CA VAL A 136 -12.77 21.38 7.55
C VAL A 136 -12.17 20.29 6.67
N VAL A 137 -11.02 19.77 7.06
CA VAL A 137 -10.34 18.69 6.35
C VAL A 137 -10.63 17.38 7.07
N THR A 138 -11.20 16.41 6.35
CA THR A 138 -11.45 15.08 6.89
C THR A 138 -10.41 14.09 6.36
N VAL A 139 -9.78 13.35 7.26
CA VAL A 139 -8.81 12.30 6.90
C VAL A 139 -9.26 10.93 7.41
N PHE A 140 -9.04 9.88 6.63
CA PHE A 140 -9.14 8.50 7.10
C PHE A 140 -7.97 8.18 8.03
N ALA A 141 -8.24 7.39 9.06
CA ALA A 141 -7.24 6.81 9.96
C ALA A 141 -7.57 5.35 10.25
N GLN A 142 -6.54 4.53 10.44
CA GLN A 142 -6.70 3.11 10.77
C GLN A 142 -5.83 2.70 11.96
N SER A 143 -6.38 1.89 12.86
CA SER A 143 -5.65 1.24 13.94
C SER A 143 -6.11 -0.21 14.05
N GLY A 144 -5.25 -1.15 13.67
CA GLY A 144 -5.62 -2.56 13.54
C GLY A 144 -6.78 -2.73 12.54
N SER A 145 -7.89 -3.32 12.99
CA SER A 145 -9.11 -3.49 12.19
C SER A 145 -10.05 -2.29 12.23
N GLN A 146 -9.80 -1.30 13.11
CA GLN A 146 -10.69 -0.15 13.27
C GLN A 146 -10.34 0.95 12.28
N ARG A 147 -11.35 1.47 11.60
CA ARG A 147 -11.24 2.59 10.66
C ARG A 147 -12.15 3.73 11.10
N TRP A 148 -11.62 4.94 11.04
CA TRP A 148 -12.34 6.15 11.39
C TRP A 148 -12.05 7.27 10.38
N ARG A 149 -12.84 8.34 10.47
CA ARG A 149 -12.53 9.63 9.86
C ARG A 149 -12.27 10.64 10.96
N LEU A 150 -11.22 11.45 10.82
CA LEU A 150 -10.94 12.57 11.71
C LEU A 150 -11.20 13.86 10.95
N SER A 151 -12.20 14.64 11.39
CA SER A 151 -12.45 15.98 10.86
C SER A 151 -11.61 17.00 11.64
N VAL A 152 -10.84 17.80 10.91
CA VAL A 152 -9.87 18.76 11.43
C VAL A 152 -10.24 20.15 10.92
N PRO A 153 -10.72 21.06 11.80
CA PRO A 153 -10.90 22.46 11.45
C PRO A 153 -9.54 23.11 11.21
N VAL A 154 -9.34 23.72 10.04
CA VAL A 154 -8.08 24.33 9.62
C VAL A 154 -8.31 25.79 9.28
N TYR A 155 -7.43 26.65 9.77
CA TYR A 155 -7.34 28.06 9.38
C TYR A 155 -5.99 28.35 8.73
N THR A 156 -5.98 29.21 7.72
CA THR A 156 -4.75 29.68 7.06
C THR A 156 -4.64 31.21 6.98
N ALA A 157 -3.41 31.68 7.18
CA ALA A 157 -2.99 33.05 6.97
C ALA A 157 -1.50 33.07 6.64
N ASP A 158 -1.08 33.96 5.73
CA ASP A 158 0.34 34.16 5.35
C ASP A 158 1.08 32.86 4.97
N GLY A 159 0.38 31.92 4.32
CA GLY A 159 0.92 30.62 3.92
C GLY A 159 1.16 29.64 5.08
N LYS A 160 0.71 29.97 6.29
CA LYS A 160 0.78 29.13 7.49
C LYS A 160 -0.59 28.52 7.79
N PHE A 161 -0.59 27.42 8.55
CA PHE A 161 -1.80 26.72 8.95
C PHE A 161 -1.80 26.50 10.46
N VAL A 162 -3.00 26.52 11.03
CA VAL A 162 -3.27 26.08 12.41
C VAL A 162 -4.55 25.27 12.44
N VAL A 163 -4.67 24.40 13.43
CA VAL A 163 -5.94 23.78 13.78
C VAL A 163 -6.76 24.80 14.56
N SER A 164 -7.88 25.24 13.97
CA SER A 164 -8.68 26.35 14.49
C SER A 164 -9.72 25.91 15.54
N GLY A 165 -9.91 24.62 15.74
CA GLY A 165 -10.87 24.08 16.71
C GLY A 165 -10.65 22.61 17.06
N GLN A 166 -11.46 22.09 17.97
CA GLN A 166 -11.37 20.69 18.39
C GLN A 166 -11.70 19.75 17.22
N PRO A 167 -10.84 18.77 16.90
CA PRO A 167 -11.15 17.79 15.87
C PRO A 167 -12.19 16.78 16.36
N ALA A 168 -12.93 16.20 15.41
CA ALA A 168 -13.99 15.23 15.68
C ALA A 168 -13.67 13.87 15.06
N LEU A 169 -13.79 12.79 15.85
CA LEU A 169 -13.67 11.42 15.35
C LEU A 169 -15.05 10.92 14.90
N LEU A 170 -15.13 10.48 13.65
CA LEU A 170 -16.34 10.04 12.96
C LEU A 170 -16.19 8.58 12.51
N PRO A 171 -17.30 7.83 12.35
CA PRO A 171 -17.25 6.52 11.72
C PRO A 171 -16.78 6.62 10.26
N ALA A 172 -15.98 5.64 9.80
CA ALA A 172 -15.50 5.58 8.43
C ALA A 172 -16.61 5.34 7.38
N GLY A 173 -17.80 4.91 7.81
CA GLY A 173 -18.87 4.45 6.93
C GLY A 173 -18.77 2.95 6.66
N GLY A 174 -19.91 2.33 6.39
CA GLY A 174 -19.98 0.93 5.94
C GLY A 174 -19.76 0.80 4.44
N PRO A 175 -19.62 -0.44 3.94
CA PRO A 175 -19.63 -0.69 2.50
C PRO A 175 -20.94 -0.20 1.88
N ALA A 176 -20.87 0.33 0.66
CA ALA A 176 -22.05 0.67 -0.10
C ALA A 176 -22.82 -0.60 -0.52
N GLY A 177 -24.14 -0.51 -0.60
CA GLY A 177 -24.95 -1.56 -1.21
C GLY A 177 -24.69 -1.60 -2.72
N LEU A 178 -24.49 -2.80 -3.26
CA LEU A 178 -24.40 -3.01 -4.71
C LEU A 178 -25.78 -3.44 -5.23
N PRO A 179 -26.35 -2.74 -6.22
CA PRO A 179 -27.62 -3.14 -6.81
C PRO A 179 -27.48 -4.47 -7.58
N ALA A 180 -28.47 -5.34 -7.44
CA ALA A 180 -28.52 -6.62 -8.16
C ALA A 180 -28.57 -6.38 -9.68
N THR A 181 -27.88 -7.24 -10.42
CA THR A 181 -27.91 -7.25 -11.90
C THR A 181 -28.60 -8.52 -12.35
N ALA A 182 -29.37 -8.45 -13.44
CA ALA A 182 -29.81 -9.68 -14.08
C ALA A 182 -28.61 -10.51 -14.54
N GLU A 183 -28.76 -11.82 -14.50
CA GLU A 183 -27.77 -12.74 -15.06
C GLU A 183 -27.64 -12.47 -16.56
N PRO A 184 -26.41 -12.27 -17.08
CA PRO A 184 -26.20 -12.02 -18.50
C PRO A 184 -26.62 -13.24 -19.33
N GLU A 185 -27.05 -13.01 -20.57
CA GLU A 185 -27.23 -14.11 -21.53
C GLU A 185 -25.86 -14.69 -21.92
N HIS A 186 -25.82 -15.99 -22.23
CA HIS A 186 -24.61 -16.73 -22.54
C HIS A 186 -24.64 -17.33 -23.96
N ASP A 187 -23.48 -17.38 -24.61
CA ASP A 187 -23.24 -18.09 -25.88
C ASP A 187 -22.21 -19.20 -25.64
N ASP A 188 -22.69 -20.40 -25.30
CA ASP A 188 -21.87 -21.57 -24.97
C ASP A 188 -20.89 -21.96 -26.09
N THR A 189 -21.25 -21.69 -27.35
CA THR A 189 -20.38 -21.99 -28.50
C THR A 189 -19.18 -21.05 -28.51
N ALA A 190 -19.41 -19.75 -28.33
CA ALA A 190 -18.34 -18.77 -28.22
C ALA A 190 -17.46 -19.02 -26.98
N GLU A 191 -18.05 -19.41 -25.85
CA GLU A 191 -17.31 -19.76 -24.64
C GLU A 191 -16.38 -20.96 -24.85
N ALA A 192 -16.86 -22.01 -25.52
CA ALA A 192 -16.08 -23.19 -25.86
C ALA A 192 -14.92 -22.87 -26.81
N GLU A 193 -15.14 -22.01 -27.80
CA GLU A 193 -14.08 -21.52 -28.71
C GLU A 193 -13.03 -20.69 -27.96
N LEU A 194 -13.46 -19.81 -27.06
CA LEU A 194 -12.58 -18.87 -26.36
C LEU A 194 -11.74 -19.53 -25.27
N ARG A 195 -12.25 -20.54 -24.55
CA ARG A 195 -11.57 -21.13 -23.40
C ARG A 195 -10.12 -21.58 -23.66
N PRO A 196 -9.81 -22.46 -24.62
CA PRO A 196 -8.43 -22.91 -24.86
C PRO A 196 -7.51 -21.76 -25.29
N GLN A 197 -8.06 -20.80 -26.02
CA GLN A 197 -7.33 -19.62 -26.44
C GLN A 197 -6.99 -18.71 -25.25
N LEU A 198 -7.96 -18.42 -24.40
CA LEU A 198 -7.77 -17.60 -23.22
C LEU A 198 -6.81 -18.25 -22.22
N GLU A 199 -6.85 -19.57 -22.07
CA GLU A 199 -5.90 -20.29 -21.23
C GLU A 199 -4.46 -20.09 -21.73
N SER A 200 -4.26 -20.21 -23.04
CA SER A 200 -2.95 -20.00 -23.67
C SER A 200 -2.50 -18.53 -23.58
N PHE A 201 -3.42 -17.60 -23.81
CA PHE A 201 -3.17 -16.17 -23.65
C PHE A 201 -2.75 -15.84 -22.22
N PHE A 202 -3.47 -16.31 -21.19
CA PHE A 202 -3.12 -16.02 -19.80
C PHE A 202 -1.81 -16.66 -19.36
N LYS A 203 -1.41 -17.82 -19.93
CA LYS A 203 -0.05 -18.36 -19.75
C LYS A 203 1.01 -17.41 -20.33
N ALA A 204 0.81 -16.90 -21.54
CA ALA A 204 1.72 -15.92 -22.14
C ALA A 204 1.72 -14.58 -21.37
N TYR A 205 0.56 -14.17 -20.86
CA TYR A 205 0.39 -12.97 -20.04
C TYR A 205 1.13 -13.08 -18.70
N ALA A 206 1.12 -14.26 -18.07
CA ALA A 206 1.93 -14.54 -16.88
C ALA A 206 3.44 -14.40 -17.17
N GLN A 207 3.89 -14.95 -18.30
CA GLN A 207 5.30 -14.94 -18.69
C GLN A 207 5.80 -13.53 -19.07
N GLY A 208 4.95 -12.71 -19.68
CA GLY A 208 5.31 -11.36 -20.14
C GLY A 208 6.24 -11.34 -21.35
N ASP A 209 6.33 -12.45 -22.11
CA ASP A 209 7.03 -12.46 -23.40
C ASP A 209 6.17 -11.74 -24.46
N ALA A 210 6.59 -10.54 -24.85
CA ALA A 210 5.89 -9.71 -25.83
C ALA A 210 5.70 -10.44 -27.19
N THR A 211 6.62 -11.30 -27.60
CA THR A 211 6.53 -12.02 -28.88
C THR A 211 5.47 -13.12 -28.83
N GLN A 212 5.37 -13.82 -27.70
CA GLN A 212 4.32 -14.82 -27.49
C GLN A 212 2.96 -14.15 -27.33
N LEU A 213 2.89 -13.05 -26.57
CA LEU A 213 1.67 -12.28 -26.37
C LEU A 213 1.12 -11.71 -27.68
N GLN A 214 1.99 -11.27 -28.60
CA GLN A 214 1.58 -10.71 -29.88
C GLN A 214 0.72 -11.69 -30.72
N ARG A 215 0.82 -13.00 -30.48
CA ARG A 215 0.06 -14.05 -31.18
C ARG A 215 -1.40 -14.10 -30.81
N TYR A 216 -1.74 -13.58 -29.62
CA TYR A 216 -3.09 -13.64 -29.07
C TYR A 216 -3.81 -12.30 -29.17
N VAL A 217 -3.12 -11.22 -29.53
CA VAL A 217 -3.69 -9.87 -29.60
C VAL A 217 -3.91 -9.44 -31.04
N VAL A 218 -4.86 -8.53 -31.24
CA VAL A 218 -5.13 -7.92 -32.54
C VAL A 218 -3.85 -7.23 -33.06
N THR A 219 -3.58 -7.34 -34.36
CA THR A 219 -2.41 -6.67 -34.97
C THR A 219 -2.40 -5.18 -34.68
N GLY A 220 -1.25 -4.67 -34.22
CA GLY A 220 -1.08 -3.26 -33.82
C GLY A 220 -1.46 -2.95 -32.38
N VAL A 221 -2.00 -3.92 -31.63
CA VAL A 221 -2.17 -3.83 -30.18
C VAL A 221 -0.96 -4.44 -29.48
N THR A 222 -0.48 -3.78 -28.43
CA THR A 222 0.58 -4.27 -27.55
C THR A 222 0.05 -4.34 -26.12
N LEU A 223 0.33 -5.44 -25.42
CA LEU A 223 -0.01 -5.63 -24.01
C LEU A 223 1.24 -6.00 -23.22
N GLU A 224 1.39 -5.43 -22.03
CA GLU A 224 2.43 -5.82 -21.09
C GLU A 224 1.93 -6.97 -20.21
N GLY A 225 2.71 -8.06 -20.13
CA GLY A 225 2.42 -9.15 -19.21
C GLY A 225 3.19 -9.03 -17.89
N PHE A 226 2.98 -9.99 -16.99
CA PHE A 226 3.51 -9.97 -15.63
C PHE A 226 5.01 -10.27 -15.50
N GLY A 227 5.69 -10.68 -16.58
CA GLY A 227 7.14 -10.89 -16.57
C GLY A 227 7.59 -11.99 -15.61
N ASN A 228 6.86 -13.11 -15.55
CA ASN A 228 7.06 -14.24 -14.63
C ASN A 228 6.91 -13.91 -13.13
N LYS A 229 6.27 -12.79 -12.78
CA LYS A 229 5.93 -12.46 -11.39
C LYS A 229 4.72 -13.23 -10.86
N LEU A 230 3.91 -13.78 -11.77
CA LEU A 230 2.75 -14.62 -11.49
C LEU A 230 2.80 -15.85 -12.40
N THR A 231 2.10 -16.91 -12.02
CA THR A 231 1.86 -18.09 -12.86
C THR A 231 0.37 -18.34 -13.01
N LEU A 232 -0.10 -18.68 -14.21
CA LEU A 232 -1.49 -19.15 -14.34
C LEU A 232 -1.61 -20.51 -13.68
N GLU A 233 -2.39 -20.61 -12.60
CA GLU A 233 -2.75 -21.88 -11.98
C GLU A 233 -4.00 -22.46 -12.66
N GLU A 234 -5.01 -21.63 -12.88
CA GLU A 234 -6.29 -22.07 -13.44
C GLU A 234 -6.98 -20.96 -14.23
N LEU A 235 -7.63 -21.33 -15.35
CA LEU A 235 -8.70 -20.53 -15.96
C LEU A 235 -10.04 -21.11 -15.48
N LYS A 236 -10.60 -20.50 -14.43
CA LYS A 236 -11.77 -21.01 -13.69
C LYS A 236 -13.06 -20.89 -14.48
N SER A 237 -13.28 -19.75 -15.15
CA SER A 237 -14.46 -19.54 -15.99
C SER A 237 -14.20 -18.60 -17.16
N VAL A 238 -15.02 -18.74 -18.20
CA VAL A 238 -15.13 -17.84 -19.35
C VAL A 238 -16.62 -17.65 -19.58
N SER A 239 -17.07 -16.41 -19.70
CA SER A 239 -18.43 -16.04 -20.04
C SER A 239 -18.42 -15.12 -21.26
N ALA A 240 -19.19 -15.47 -22.28
CA ALA A 240 -19.33 -14.69 -23.49
C ALA A 240 -20.80 -14.42 -23.78
N PRO A 241 -21.24 -13.15 -23.85
CA PRO A 241 -22.60 -12.84 -24.24
C PRO A 241 -22.84 -13.17 -25.73
N PRO A 242 -24.11 -13.34 -26.15
CA PRO A 242 -24.48 -13.35 -27.55
C PRO A 242 -23.97 -12.09 -28.26
N GLY A 243 -23.48 -12.23 -29.49
CA GLY A 243 -22.94 -11.08 -30.22
C GLY A 243 -22.33 -11.41 -31.57
N GLY A 244 -21.75 -10.39 -32.20
CA GLY A 244 -21.06 -10.50 -33.49
C GLY A 244 -19.62 -10.96 -33.37
N THR A 245 -18.79 -10.60 -34.35
CA THR A 245 -17.36 -10.91 -34.39
C THR A 245 -16.54 -10.06 -33.40
N ARG A 246 -17.11 -9.05 -32.76
CA ARG A 246 -16.46 -8.31 -31.66
C ARG A 246 -17.36 -8.36 -30.44
N ARG A 247 -16.80 -8.77 -29.30
CA ARG A 247 -17.54 -8.98 -28.05
C ARG A 247 -16.74 -8.57 -26.84
N GLU A 248 -17.44 -8.24 -25.77
CA GLU A 248 -16.86 -8.09 -24.44
C GLU A 248 -17.13 -9.40 -23.67
N VAL A 249 -16.07 -10.07 -23.24
CA VAL A 249 -16.15 -11.35 -22.55
C VAL A 249 -15.50 -11.23 -21.18
N THR A 250 -15.89 -12.12 -20.27
CA THR A 250 -15.36 -12.15 -18.92
C THR A 250 -14.63 -13.46 -18.67
N ALA A 251 -13.48 -13.40 -18.00
CA ALA A 251 -12.71 -14.58 -17.62
C ALA A 251 -12.30 -14.48 -16.15
N VAL A 252 -12.45 -15.57 -15.41
CA VAL A 252 -11.96 -15.69 -14.04
C VAL A 252 -10.74 -16.61 -14.06
N VAL A 253 -9.63 -16.12 -13.52
CA VAL A 253 -8.37 -16.86 -13.45
C VAL A 253 -7.89 -16.94 -12.01
N VAL A 254 -7.14 -17.98 -11.69
CA VAL A 254 -6.39 -18.11 -10.45
C VAL A 254 -4.91 -17.95 -10.76
N TRP A 255 -4.30 -16.92 -10.18
CA TRP A 255 -2.87 -16.67 -10.28
C TRP A 255 -2.14 -17.28 -9.09
N GLY A 256 -1.09 -18.04 -9.36
CA GLY A 256 -0.09 -18.42 -8.38
C GLY A 256 0.85 -17.25 -8.10
N VAL A 257 0.90 -16.84 -6.84
CA VAL A 257 1.82 -15.82 -6.34
C VAL A 257 3.03 -16.53 -5.71
N PRO A 258 4.26 -16.31 -6.23
CA PRO A 258 5.46 -16.91 -5.67
C PRO A 258 5.67 -16.50 -4.21
N THR A 259 5.97 -17.47 -3.34
CA THR A 259 6.39 -17.19 -1.96
C THR A 259 7.88 -16.88 -1.89
N THR A 260 8.24 -15.88 -1.07
CA THR A 260 9.64 -15.60 -0.72
C THR A 260 10.07 -16.32 0.55
N ALA A 261 9.21 -17.15 1.15
CA ALA A 261 9.52 -17.89 2.36
C ALA A 261 10.51 -19.01 2.08
N THR A 262 11.51 -19.16 2.94
CA THR A 262 12.46 -20.28 2.88
C THR A 262 11.68 -21.59 3.06
N PRO A 263 11.94 -22.63 2.24
CA PRO A 263 11.29 -23.93 2.39
C PRO A 263 11.47 -24.45 3.82
N SER A 264 10.39 -24.55 4.57
CA SER A 264 10.41 -25.19 5.88
C SER A 264 10.22 -26.69 5.68
N PRO A 265 11.02 -27.57 6.31
CA PRO A 265 10.81 -29.02 6.26
C PRO A 265 9.53 -29.45 6.98
N VAL A 266 8.81 -28.53 7.61
CA VAL A 266 7.50 -28.78 8.23
C VAL A 266 6.40 -28.41 7.21
N PRO A 267 5.67 -29.40 6.65
CA PRO A 267 4.69 -29.20 5.58
C PRO A 267 3.42 -28.43 5.98
N THR A 268 3.34 -27.93 7.23
CA THR A 268 2.15 -27.27 7.78
C THR A 268 2.27 -25.75 7.88
N ASN A 269 3.38 -25.13 7.48
CA ASN A 269 3.46 -23.67 7.49
C ASN A 269 2.71 -23.09 6.27
N PRO A 270 1.55 -22.42 6.45
CA PRO A 270 0.78 -21.88 5.32
C PRO A 270 1.57 -20.81 4.53
N ALA A 271 2.52 -20.13 5.17
CA ALA A 271 3.36 -19.13 4.51
C ALA A 271 4.40 -19.72 3.54
N ALA A 272 4.66 -21.03 3.60
CA ALA A 272 5.59 -21.73 2.72
C ALA A 272 4.91 -22.30 1.47
N GLN A 273 3.59 -22.14 1.32
CA GLN A 273 2.83 -22.55 0.14
C GLN A 273 2.68 -21.38 -0.83
N SER A 274 2.58 -21.67 -2.14
CA SER A 274 2.21 -20.66 -3.14
C SER A 274 0.78 -20.18 -2.87
N ALA A 275 0.54 -18.88 -2.96
CA ALA A 275 -0.78 -18.32 -2.74
C ALA A 275 -1.55 -18.22 -4.06
N GLY A 276 -2.73 -18.85 -4.13
CA GLY A 276 -3.67 -18.68 -5.23
C GLY A 276 -4.49 -17.40 -5.07
N LEU A 277 -4.55 -16.58 -6.11
CA LEU A 277 -5.33 -15.35 -6.14
C LEU A 277 -6.31 -15.35 -7.32
N GLU A 278 -7.61 -15.44 -7.00
CA GLU A 278 -8.67 -15.36 -7.99
C GLU A 278 -8.86 -13.92 -8.48
N GLN A 279 -8.90 -13.73 -9.80
CA GLN A 279 -9.08 -12.44 -10.44
C GLN A 279 -10.02 -12.54 -11.64
N ALA A 280 -10.94 -11.58 -11.73
CA ALA A 280 -11.87 -11.47 -12.84
C ALA A 280 -11.41 -10.39 -13.83
N TYR A 281 -11.32 -10.77 -15.09
CA TYR A 281 -10.91 -9.93 -16.21
C TYR A 281 -12.05 -9.74 -17.18
N ARG A 282 -12.14 -8.54 -17.72
CA ARG A 282 -12.97 -8.20 -18.88
C ARG A 282 -12.07 -7.99 -20.08
N LEU A 283 -12.38 -8.70 -21.16
CA LEU A 283 -11.61 -8.67 -22.40
C LEU A 283 -12.49 -8.22 -23.54
N THR A 284 -11.98 -7.33 -24.39
CA THR A 284 -12.57 -7.10 -25.71
C THR A 284 -11.92 -8.07 -26.68
N VAL A 285 -12.69 -8.98 -27.26
CA VAL A 285 -12.23 -9.98 -28.22
C VAL A 285 -12.79 -9.72 -29.61
N GLU A 286 -12.02 -10.09 -30.63
CA GLU A 286 -12.38 -9.95 -32.04
C GLU A 286 -12.08 -11.23 -32.81
N LYS A 287 -13.06 -11.80 -33.48
CA LYS A 287 -12.92 -12.98 -34.34
C LYS A 287 -12.34 -12.55 -35.69
N GLN A 288 -11.19 -13.11 -36.04
CA GLN A 288 -10.53 -12.93 -37.34
C GLN A 288 -10.27 -14.31 -37.95
N GLY A 289 -11.06 -14.66 -38.98
CA GLY A 289 -11.14 -16.03 -39.47
C GLY A 289 -11.74 -16.95 -38.39
N ASP A 290 -11.04 -18.03 -38.07
CA ASP A 290 -11.47 -19.02 -37.08
C ASP A 290 -10.95 -18.73 -35.66
N ASN A 291 -10.08 -17.74 -35.50
CA ASN A 291 -9.44 -17.41 -34.22
C ASN A 291 -10.03 -16.14 -33.62
N TRP A 292 -10.13 -16.10 -32.29
CA TRP A 292 -10.37 -14.86 -31.57
C TRP A 292 -9.05 -14.12 -31.38
N TYR A 293 -9.07 -12.84 -31.05
CA TYR A 293 -7.89 -12.06 -30.71
C TYR A 293 -8.27 -11.02 -29.66
N ILE A 294 -7.40 -10.82 -28.67
CA ILE A 294 -7.59 -9.86 -27.61
C ILE A 294 -7.24 -8.46 -28.13
N ARG A 295 -8.19 -7.53 -28.04
CA ARG A 295 -7.99 -6.11 -28.35
C ARG A 295 -7.67 -5.29 -27.10
N ASP A 296 -8.24 -5.68 -25.95
CA ASP A 296 -8.11 -4.96 -24.69
C ASP A 296 -8.38 -5.90 -23.51
N ILE A 297 -7.76 -5.62 -22.36
CA ILE A 297 -7.93 -6.36 -21.10
C ILE A 297 -7.93 -5.40 -19.91
N ARG A 298 -8.88 -5.61 -18.99
CA ARG A 298 -8.99 -4.82 -17.74
C ARG A 298 -9.68 -5.63 -16.63
N GLY A 299 -9.72 -5.09 -15.41
CA GLY A 299 -10.49 -5.69 -14.32
C GLY A 299 -11.99 -5.72 -14.62
N ALA A 300 -12.67 -6.81 -14.26
CA ALA A 300 -14.13 -6.91 -14.37
C ALA A 300 -14.82 -5.85 -13.50
N THR A 301 -15.92 -5.29 -13.98
CA THR A 301 -16.65 -4.18 -13.33
C THR A 301 -17.64 -4.65 -12.26
N ARG A 302 -17.97 -5.95 -12.20
CA ARG A 302 -18.85 -6.57 -11.21
C ARG A 302 -18.37 -7.98 -10.86
N SER A 303 -18.82 -8.48 -9.71
CA SER A 303 -18.64 -9.90 -9.34
C SER A 303 -19.17 -10.78 -10.45
N THR A 304 -18.40 -11.79 -10.81
CA THR A 304 -18.68 -12.74 -11.90
C THR A 304 -19.20 -14.07 -11.37
N GLY A 305 -19.89 -14.02 -10.22
CA GLY A 305 -20.41 -15.18 -9.49
C GLY A 305 -21.61 -14.80 -8.66
#